data_AF-A0A1M5ZZD9-F1
#
_entry.id   AF-A0A1M5ZZD9-F1
#
_cell.length_a   1.000
_cell.length_b   1.000
_cell.length_c   1.000
_cell.angle_alpha   90.00
_cell.angle_beta   90.00
_cell.angle_gamma   90.00
#
_symmetry.space_group_name_H-M   'P 1'
#
loop_
_entity.id
_entity.type
_entity.pdbx_description
1 polymer ?
#
loop_
_entity_poly.entity_id
_entity_poly.type
_entity_poly.pdbx_seq_one_letter_code
_entity_poly.pdbx_strand_id
1 'polypeptide(L)'
;MLYPRYALAQPLRTLLVIASLTALAACSSTPAEAPAATPASAAVTTTPAATPPARATPAADFTSETFANADGSFGYRIRQRGRPFIEQPNVPGRPGVRGFATAAQARQVADLVQAKLGRGQMPPSVTEAELDSLGL
;
A
#
# COMPACT_ATOMS: atom_id res chain seq x y z
N MET A 1 8.69 10.46 -49.92
CA MET A 1 8.16 9.25 -49.26
C MET A 1 6.81 9.60 -48.66
N LEU A 2 5.81 8.73 -48.79
CA LEU A 2 4.44 8.96 -48.29
C LEU A 2 3.95 7.66 -47.64
N TYR A 3 3.43 7.72 -46.42
CA TYR A 3 2.86 6.56 -45.74
C TYR A 3 1.47 6.22 -46.31
N PRO A 4 1.14 4.95 -46.55
CA PRO A 4 -0.23 4.54 -46.87
C PRO A 4 -1.13 4.76 -45.65
N ARG A 5 -2.33 5.31 -45.88
CA ARG A 5 -3.33 5.55 -44.84
C ARG A 5 -4.05 4.22 -44.55
N TYR A 6 -4.07 3.78 -43.29
CA TYR A 6 -4.84 2.59 -42.90
C TYR A 6 -6.34 2.81 -43.15
N ALA A 7 -6.91 2.00 -44.03
CA ALA A 7 -8.33 2.00 -44.32
C ALA A 7 -9.06 1.04 -43.35
N LEU A 8 -9.60 1.59 -42.26
CA LEU A 8 -10.57 0.90 -41.42
C LEU A 8 -11.99 1.21 -41.93
N ALA A 9 -12.71 0.15 -42.30
CA ALA A 9 -14.09 0.20 -42.79
C ALA A 9 -14.86 -1.06 -42.35
N GLN A 10 -16.18 -1.03 -42.52
CA GLN A 10 -17.16 -2.09 -42.18
C GLN A 10 -17.60 -2.10 -40.68
N PRO A 11 -18.87 -2.45 -40.38
CA PRO A 11 -19.66 -1.52 -39.55
C PRO A 11 -20.43 -2.13 -38.35
N LEU A 12 -21.08 -1.20 -37.63
CA LEU A 12 -22.17 -1.37 -36.67
C LEU A 12 -23.28 -2.37 -37.11
N ARG A 13 -23.94 -2.99 -36.11
CA ARG A 13 -24.94 -4.10 -36.12
C ARG A 13 -24.26 -5.47 -35.86
N THR A 14 -24.81 -6.39 -35.05
CA THR A 14 -26.24 -6.68 -34.77
C THR A 14 -26.54 -6.94 -33.27
N LEU A 15 -27.84 -7.00 -32.93
CA LEU A 15 -28.46 -7.10 -31.60
C LEU A 15 -28.91 -8.56 -31.25
N LEU A 16 -28.94 -8.94 -29.96
CA LEU A 16 -29.25 -10.30 -29.44
C LEU A 16 -28.26 -11.39 -29.94
N VAL A 17 -28.13 -12.60 -29.38
CA VAL A 17 -28.88 -13.45 -28.41
C VAL A 17 -27.83 -14.08 -27.44
N ILE A 18 -28.08 -14.71 -26.28
CA ILE A 18 -29.25 -15.20 -25.51
C ILE A 18 -29.00 -14.95 -24.00
N ALA A 19 -29.90 -15.38 -23.11
CA ALA A 19 -29.62 -15.58 -21.68
C ALA A 19 -29.33 -17.07 -21.37
N SER A 20 -28.43 -17.33 -20.41
CA SER A 20 -28.15 -18.68 -19.87
C SER A 20 -28.42 -18.73 -18.38
N LEU A 21 -29.19 -19.74 -17.95
CA LEU A 21 -29.72 -19.90 -16.60
C LEU A 21 -28.88 -20.90 -15.78
N THR A 22 -29.08 -20.91 -14.45
CA THR A 22 -28.56 -21.86 -13.44
C THR A 22 -27.06 -21.69 -13.10
N ALA A 23 -26.59 -22.08 -11.92
CA ALA A 23 -27.23 -22.82 -10.82
C ALA A 23 -27.01 -22.17 -9.44
N LEU A 24 -27.86 -22.51 -8.46
CA LEU A 24 -27.70 -22.11 -7.06
C LEU A 24 -26.62 -22.96 -6.38
N ALA A 25 -25.80 -22.33 -5.54
CA ALA A 25 -25.01 -23.00 -4.51
C ALA A 25 -25.10 -22.19 -3.21
N ALA A 26 -26.06 -22.54 -2.36
CA ALA A 26 -26.25 -21.90 -1.06
C ALA A 26 -25.58 -22.75 0.03
N CYS A 27 -24.58 -22.19 0.71
CA CYS A 27 -24.06 -22.68 1.99
C CYS A 27 -23.91 -21.50 2.94
N SER A 28 -24.56 -21.57 4.09
CA SER A 28 -24.55 -20.57 5.15
C SER A 28 -23.61 -20.96 6.29
N SER A 29 -22.95 -19.98 6.90
CA SER A 29 -22.18 -20.19 8.13
C SER A 29 -22.15 -18.93 9.01
N THR A 30 -23.11 -18.86 9.92
CA THR A 30 -23.14 -17.97 11.09
C THR A 30 -23.36 -18.91 12.28
N PRO A 31 -22.43 -19.00 13.25
CA PRO A 31 -22.38 -18.05 14.38
C PRO A 31 -20.91 -17.62 14.69
N ALA A 32 -20.57 -16.82 15.73
CA ALA A 32 -21.28 -16.52 16.97
C ALA A 32 -21.04 -15.08 17.50
N GLU A 33 -21.78 -14.74 18.57
CA GLU A 33 -21.80 -13.44 19.25
C GLU A 33 -21.29 -13.55 20.70
N ALA A 34 -20.88 -12.40 21.28
CA ALA A 34 -20.65 -12.16 22.71
C ALA A 34 -19.41 -12.84 23.36
N PRO A 35 -18.91 -12.33 24.51
CA PRO A 35 -19.44 -11.24 25.33
C PRO A 35 -18.59 -9.96 25.39
N ALA A 36 -19.22 -8.87 25.83
CA ALA A 36 -18.54 -7.65 26.23
C ALA A 36 -17.86 -7.80 27.60
N ALA A 37 -16.71 -7.17 27.79
CA ALA A 37 -16.06 -7.02 29.09
C ALA A 37 -15.29 -5.69 29.19
N THR A 38 -15.89 -4.74 29.93
CA THR A 38 -15.18 -3.62 30.58
C THR A 38 -15.50 -3.76 32.07
N PRO A 39 -14.51 -3.61 32.98
CA PRO A 39 -14.17 -2.26 33.42
C PRO A 39 -12.68 -2.01 33.74
N ALA A 40 -12.32 -0.72 33.69
CA ALA A 40 -11.44 0.08 34.57
C ALA A 40 -10.26 -0.53 35.39
N SER A 41 -9.35 0.41 35.74
CA SER A 41 -8.16 0.26 36.61
C SER A 41 -6.90 -0.28 35.89
N ALA A 42 -5.69 0.20 36.18
CA ALA A 42 -5.26 1.19 37.18
C ALA A 42 -4.36 2.28 36.57
N ALA A 43 -4.28 3.44 37.23
CA ALA A 43 -3.25 4.43 36.92
C ALA A 43 -1.90 3.95 37.47
N VAL A 44 -0.87 3.89 36.62
CA VAL A 44 0.52 3.60 37.03
C VAL A 44 1.44 4.71 36.54
N THR A 45 1.60 5.73 37.37
CA THR A 45 2.68 6.72 37.21
C THR A 45 3.98 6.06 37.68
N THR A 46 4.86 5.67 36.76
CA THR A 46 6.21 5.18 37.11
C THR A 46 7.26 5.65 36.10
N THR A 47 7.68 6.89 36.28
CA THR A 47 9.03 7.38 35.97
C THR A 47 10.05 6.66 36.89
N PRO A 48 11.34 6.40 36.51
CA PRO A 48 12.04 6.62 35.24
C PRO A 48 12.66 5.34 34.63
N ALA A 49 13.21 5.43 33.40
CA ALA A 49 14.52 4.88 33.04
C ALA A 49 14.92 5.33 31.62
N ALA A 50 16.22 5.52 31.37
CA ALA A 50 16.73 5.71 30.01
C ALA A 50 16.93 4.32 29.36
N THR A 51 16.11 3.99 28.36
CA THR A 51 16.32 2.79 27.53
C THR A 51 17.64 2.94 26.77
N PRO A 52 18.58 1.97 26.87
CA PRO A 52 19.80 2.00 26.07
C PRO A 52 19.50 2.10 24.57
N PRO A 53 20.35 2.76 23.77
CA PRO A 53 20.16 2.82 22.32
C PRO A 53 20.10 1.39 21.77
N ALA A 54 18.94 1.01 21.22
CA ALA A 54 18.70 -0.32 20.70
C ALA A 54 19.77 -0.63 19.65
N ARG A 55 20.58 -1.67 19.92
CA ARG A 55 21.80 -1.98 19.17
C ARG A 55 21.50 -2.03 17.69
N ALA A 56 22.04 -1.08 16.92
CA ALA A 56 21.84 -1.01 15.48
C ALA A 56 22.37 -2.29 14.82
N THR A 57 21.45 -3.18 14.44
CA THR A 57 21.72 -4.32 13.57
C THR A 57 22.43 -3.80 12.31
N PRO A 58 23.43 -4.50 11.75
CA PRO A 58 24.14 -4.04 10.55
C PRO A 58 23.14 -3.71 9.44
N ALA A 59 22.99 -2.42 9.16
CA ALA A 59 21.91 -1.93 8.32
C ALA A 59 22.12 -2.43 6.89
N ALA A 60 21.14 -3.16 6.35
CA ALA A 60 21.10 -3.41 4.92
C ALA A 60 21.00 -2.05 4.20
N ASP A 61 21.86 -1.82 3.21
CA ASP A 61 22.12 -0.51 2.61
C ASP A 61 20.95 0.01 1.73
N PHE A 62 19.82 0.31 2.37
CA PHE A 62 18.64 0.87 1.74
C PHE A 62 18.63 2.40 1.86
N THR A 63 18.30 3.10 0.77
CA THR A 63 18.04 4.55 0.78
C THR A 63 16.69 4.86 0.15
N SER A 64 15.94 5.77 0.77
CA SER A 64 14.62 6.24 0.32
C SER A 64 14.70 7.63 -0.33
N GLU A 65 13.96 7.82 -1.42
CA GLU A 65 13.79 9.07 -2.16
C GLU A 65 12.31 9.24 -2.59
N THR A 66 11.86 10.48 -2.77
CA THR A 66 10.50 10.81 -3.24
C THR A 66 10.53 11.43 -4.64
N PHE A 67 9.52 11.18 -5.45
CA PHE A 67 9.37 11.76 -6.78
C PHE A 67 7.94 12.23 -7.05
N ALA A 68 7.76 13.14 -8.01
CA ALA A 68 6.45 13.55 -8.49
C ALA A 68 5.99 12.66 -9.65
N ASN A 69 4.71 12.30 -9.64
CA ASN A 69 4.03 11.55 -10.70
C ASN A 69 3.52 12.50 -11.81
N ALA A 70 3.19 11.94 -12.97
CA ALA A 70 2.64 12.71 -14.10
C ALA A 70 1.26 13.33 -13.84
N ASP A 71 0.51 12.87 -12.83
CA ASP A 71 -0.77 13.43 -12.39
C ASP A 71 -0.63 14.51 -11.29
N GLY A 72 0.61 14.87 -10.92
CA GLY A 72 0.90 15.82 -9.84
C GLY A 72 0.81 15.25 -8.42
N SER A 73 0.53 13.94 -8.25
CA SER A 73 0.69 13.24 -6.97
C SER A 73 2.16 12.86 -6.72
N PHE A 74 2.48 12.29 -5.56
CA PHE A 74 3.84 11.89 -5.20
C PHE A 74 3.99 10.37 -4.99
N GLY A 75 5.11 9.83 -5.46
CA GLY A 75 5.56 8.46 -5.22
C GLY A 75 6.87 8.42 -4.44
N TYR A 76 7.32 7.21 -4.09
CA TYR A 76 8.64 6.99 -3.49
C TYR A 76 9.39 5.83 -4.15
N ARG A 77 10.73 5.94 -4.16
CA ARG A 77 11.66 4.91 -4.62
C ARG A 77 12.60 4.56 -3.48
N ILE A 78 12.76 3.27 -3.22
CA ILE A 78 13.81 2.74 -2.34
C ILE A 78 14.87 2.08 -3.24
N ARG A 79 16.13 2.43 -3.01
CA ARG A 79 17.28 1.77 -3.60
C ARG A 79 17.94 0.85 -2.58
N GLN A 80 18.53 -0.25 -3.04
CA GLN A 80 19.44 -1.08 -2.25
C GLN A 80 20.83 -0.99 -2.90
N ARG A 81 21.85 -0.56 -2.15
CA ARG A 81 23.23 -0.36 -2.66
C ARG A 81 23.26 0.47 -3.96
N GLY A 82 22.48 1.56 -3.98
CA GLY A 82 22.36 2.47 -5.13
C GLY A 82 21.49 1.96 -6.30
N ARG A 83 21.10 0.69 -6.34
CA ARG A 83 20.23 0.12 -7.39
C ARG A 83 18.75 0.25 -7.00
N PRO A 84 17.82 0.61 -7.92
CA PRO A 84 16.38 0.59 -7.63
C PRO A 84 15.94 -0.79 -7.10
N PHE A 85 15.12 -0.79 -6.04
CA PHE A 85 14.68 -2.00 -5.35
C PHE A 85 13.15 -2.03 -5.15
N ILE A 86 12.56 -0.90 -4.73
CA ILE A 86 11.11 -0.67 -4.77
C ILE A 86 10.86 0.67 -5.45
N GLU A 87 9.83 0.72 -6.29
CA GLU A 87 9.34 1.95 -6.91
C GLU A 87 7.82 1.96 -6.80
N GLN A 88 7.30 2.86 -5.98
CA GLN A 88 5.91 2.89 -5.55
C GLN A 88 5.31 4.27 -5.90
N PRO A 89 4.70 4.42 -7.08
CA PRO A 89 4.06 5.67 -7.48
C PRO A 89 2.74 5.91 -6.73
N ASN A 90 2.07 4.85 -6.27
CA ASN A 90 0.71 4.90 -5.71
C ASN A 90 0.71 4.70 -4.19
N VAL A 91 -0.32 5.14 -3.48
CA VAL A 91 -0.44 4.85 -2.03
C VAL A 91 -0.60 3.32 -1.81
N PRO A 92 0.32 2.65 -1.10
CA PRO A 92 0.19 1.22 -0.81
C PRO A 92 -0.93 0.97 0.20
N GLY A 93 -1.59 -0.19 0.16
CA GLY A 93 -2.65 -0.54 1.11
C GLY A 93 -4.02 0.12 0.87
N ARG A 94 -4.10 1.18 0.05
CA ARG A 94 -5.35 1.81 -0.39
C ARG A 94 -5.66 1.52 -1.87
N PRO A 95 -6.94 1.44 -2.28
CA PRO A 95 -7.32 1.15 -3.66
C PRO A 95 -7.11 2.35 -4.59
N GLY A 96 -6.67 2.09 -5.82
CA GLY A 96 -6.57 3.09 -6.90
C GLY A 96 -5.18 3.20 -7.52
N VAL A 97 -4.99 4.26 -8.31
CA VAL A 97 -3.75 4.52 -9.08
C VAL A 97 -3.13 5.90 -8.79
N ARG A 98 -3.52 6.53 -7.68
CA ARG A 98 -3.03 7.85 -7.28
C ARG A 98 -1.91 7.73 -6.25
N GLY A 99 -0.91 8.59 -6.34
CA GLY A 99 0.11 8.76 -5.30
C GLY A 99 -0.38 9.59 -4.12
N PHE A 100 0.56 9.89 -3.22
CA PHE A 100 0.35 10.73 -2.05
C PHE A 100 0.06 12.19 -2.45
N ALA A 101 -0.62 12.95 -1.58
CA ALA A 101 -0.93 14.35 -1.84
C ALA A 101 0.30 15.26 -1.67
N THR A 102 1.30 14.86 -0.87
CA THR A 102 2.57 15.58 -0.73
C THR A 102 3.78 14.65 -0.68
N ALA A 103 4.96 15.18 -1.02
CA ALA A 103 6.23 14.47 -0.87
C ALA A 103 6.52 14.05 0.59
N ALA A 104 6.07 14.83 1.58
CA ALA A 104 6.29 14.50 2.99
C ALA A 104 5.55 13.20 3.40
N GLN A 105 4.32 13.02 2.93
CA GLN A 105 3.55 11.79 3.14
C GLN A 105 4.24 10.58 2.47
N ALA A 106 4.65 10.75 1.21
CA ALA A 106 5.40 9.72 0.48
C ALA A 106 6.72 9.34 1.20
N ARG A 107 7.40 10.33 1.80
CA ARG A 107 8.63 10.14 2.59
C ARG A 107 8.37 9.31 3.86
N GLN A 108 7.33 9.63 4.63
CA GLN A 108 6.98 8.90 5.85
C GLN A 108 6.75 7.40 5.56
N VAL A 109 6.02 7.07 4.49
CA VAL A 109 5.77 5.67 4.10
C VAL A 109 7.02 5.00 3.53
N ALA A 110 7.84 5.73 2.76
CA ALA A 110 9.13 5.21 2.29
C ALA A 110 10.05 4.80 3.45
N ASP A 111 10.08 5.59 4.52
CA ASP A 111 10.92 5.34 5.70
C ASP A 111 10.34 4.22 6.60
N LEU A 112 9.01 4.08 6.68
CA LEU A 112 8.36 2.89 7.26
C LEU A 112 8.75 1.60 6.51
N VAL A 113 8.72 1.63 5.17
CA VAL A 113 9.10 0.49 4.32
C VAL A 113 10.61 0.19 4.40
N GLN A 114 11.46 1.23 4.44
CA GLN A 114 12.89 1.09 4.70
C GLN A 114 13.15 0.42 6.07
N ALA A 115 12.41 0.80 7.12
CA ALA A 115 12.51 0.18 8.44
C ALA A 115 12.00 -1.28 8.46
N LYS A 116 10.97 -1.62 7.68
CA LYS A 116 10.52 -3.02 7.48
C LYS A 116 11.59 -3.87 6.79
N LEU A 117 12.19 -3.35 5.73
CA LEU A 117 13.28 -3.98 5.00
C LEU A 117 14.54 -4.17 5.86
N GLY A 118 14.88 -3.19 6.70
CA GLY A 118 15.97 -3.30 7.68
C GLY A 118 15.74 -4.38 8.76
N ARG A 119 14.48 -4.79 8.98
CA ARG A 119 14.10 -5.92 9.84
C ARG A 119 13.89 -7.24 9.07
N GLY A 120 14.17 -7.28 7.76
CA GLY A 120 13.96 -8.46 6.92
C GLY A 120 12.50 -8.82 6.66
N GLN A 121 11.56 -7.92 6.90
CA GLN A 121 10.12 -8.17 6.73
C GLN A 121 9.77 -8.14 5.22
N MET A 122 9.55 -9.32 4.65
CA MET A 122 9.36 -9.53 3.20
C MET A 122 8.06 -10.29 2.90
N PRO A 123 7.20 -9.83 1.96
CA PRO A 123 7.25 -8.50 1.34
C PRO A 123 6.99 -7.39 2.38
N PRO A 124 7.54 -6.17 2.20
CA PRO A 124 7.37 -5.06 3.15
C PRO A 124 6.02 -4.34 2.92
N SER A 125 4.92 -5.09 2.92
CA SER A 125 3.56 -4.57 2.73
C SER A 125 3.22 -3.50 3.77
N VAL A 126 2.46 -2.49 3.37
CA VAL A 126 1.90 -1.45 4.26
C VAL A 126 0.39 -1.61 4.31
N THR A 127 -0.19 -1.59 5.52
CA THR A 127 -1.65 -1.67 5.73
C THR A 127 -2.25 -0.28 5.91
N GLU A 128 -3.56 -0.16 5.74
CA GLU A 128 -4.28 1.10 5.95
C GLU A 128 -4.11 1.62 7.39
N ALA A 129 -4.23 0.76 8.40
CA ALA A 129 -4.00 1.13 9.80
C ALA A 129 -2.59 1.68 10.08
N GLU A 130 -1.57 1.31 9.30
CA GLU A 130 -0.23 1.89 9.39
C GLU A 130 -0.11 3.26 8.70
N LEU A 131 -0.93 3.54 7.68
CA LEU A 131 -1.08 4.88 7.10
C LEU A 131 -1.82 5.80 8.06
N ASP A 132 -2.92 5.32 8.64
CA ASP A 132 -3.72 6.05 9.62
C ASP A 132 -2.86 6.41 10.85
N SER A 133 -1.99 5.48 11.29
CA SER A 133 -0.99 5.71 12.34
C SER A 133 0.10 6.75 11.98
N LEU A 134 0.25 7.11 10.70
CA LEU A 134 1.12 8.18 10.21
C LEU A 134 0.34 9.49 9.93
N GLY A 135 -0.98 9.49 10.11
CA GLY A 135 -1.87 10.63 9.83
C GLY A 135 -2.15 10.87 8.35
N LEU A 136 -2.29 9.80 7.56
CA LEU A 136 -2.36 9.81 6.08
C LEU A 136 -3.74 9.45 5.53
#